data_AF-A0A3A9K392-F1
#
_entry.id   AF-A0A3A9K392-F1
#
_cell.length_a   1.000
_cell.length_b   1.000
_cell.length_c   1.000
_cell.angle_alpha   90.00
_cell.angle_beta   90.00
_cell.angle_gamma   90.00
#
_symmetry.space_group_name_H-M   'P 1'
#
loop_
_entity.id
_entity.type
_entity.pdbx_description
1 polymer ?
#
loop_
_entity_poly.entity_id
_entity_poly.type
_entity_poly.pdbx_seq_one_letter_code
_entity_poly.pdbx_strand_id
1 'polypeptide(L)' 'MSMVMEKVMDAVDLETFLVCKDEEEGKKLSLQLMDELGFKDVSIVFIQHQGPGARVRLRGYVYKPGDRYGWLNKE' A
#
# COMPACT_ATOMS: atom_id res chain seq x y z
N MET A 1 10.80 11.23 -6.64
CA MET A 1 10.07 10.90 -5.40
C MET A 1 9.93 12.17 -4.57
N SER A 2 8.86 12.30 -3.78
CA SER A 2 8.75 13.44 -2.87
C SER A 2 9.85 13.38 -1.80
N MET A 3 10.30 14.53 -1.30
CA MET A 3 11.31 14.59 -0.23
C MET A 3 10.91 13.79 1.02
N VAL A 4 9.60 13.61 1.25
CA VAL A 4 9.07 12.86 2.41
C VAL A 4 9.15 11.36 2.19
N MET A 5 8.87 10.84 0.98
CA MET A 5 8.97 9.41 0.71
C MET A 5 10.39 8.88 0.87
N GLU A 6 11.40 9.70 0.60
CA GLU A 6 12.81 9.35 0.84
C GLU A 6 13.17 9.28 2.33
N LYS A 7 12.32 9.81 3.21
CA LYS A 7 12.44 9.73 4.67
C LYS A 7 11.63 8.58 5.28
N VAL A 8 10.80 7.89 4.50
CA VAL A 8 10.12 6.66 4.95
C VAL A 8 11.16 5.55 5.05
N MET A 9 11.21 4.84 6.17
CA MET A 9 12.24 3.84 6.40
C MET A 9 11.99 2.54 5.61
N ASP A 10 10.77 2.03 5.64
CA ASP A 10 10.40 0.71 5.12
C ASP A 10 9.16 0.76 4.22
N ALA A 11 8.00 1.17 4.74
CA ALA A 11 6.71 1.02 4.09
C ALA A 11 5.70 2.08 4.55
N VAL A 12 4.59 2.17 3.82
CA VAL A 12 3.43 2.98 4.16
C VAL A 12 2.21 2.06 4.27
N ASP A 13 1.46 2.20 5.36
CA ASP A 13 0.18 1.52 5.52
C ASP A 13 -0.96 2.44 5.07
N LEU A 14 -1.87 1.91 4.24
CA LEU A 14 -3.12 2.54 3.85
C LEU A 14 -4.27 1.70 4.42
N GLU A 15 -5.12 2.32 5.21
CA GLU A 15 -6.39 1.72 5.65
C GLU A 15 -7.56 2.52 5.07
N THR A 16 -8.48 1.83 4.40
CA THR A 16 -9.64 2.47 3.78
C THR A 16 -10.80 1.47 3.59
N PHE A 17 -11.93 1.95 3.08
CA PHE A 17 -13.10 1.14 2.73
C PHE A 17 -13.44 1.30 1.25
N LEU A 18 -13.48 0.19 0.52
CA LEU A 18 -13.75 0.16 -0.92
C LEU A 18 -15.15 -0.37 -1.19
N VAL A 19 -15.94 0.37 -1.95
CA VAL A 19 -17.23 -0.12 -2.47
C VAL A 19 -16.95 -1.25 -3.46
N CYS A 20 -17.51 -2.42 -3.20
CA CYS A 20 -17.32 -3.62 -4.02
C CYS A 20 -18.39 -4.68 -3.69
N LYS A 21 -18.63 -5.58 -4.65
CA LYS A 21 -19.64 -6.63 -4.58
C LYS A 21 -19.26 -7.78 -3.65
N ASP A 22 -17.97 -8.08 -3.53
CA ASP A 22 -17.43 -9.19 -2.75
C ASP A 22 -15.96 -8.94 -2.39
N GLU A 23 -15.38 -9.82 -1.57
CA GLU A 23 -14.00 -9.73 -1.13
C GLU A 23 -12.99 -9.83 -2.29
N GLU A 24 -13.32 -10.61 -3.34
CA GLU A 24 -12.43 -10.82 -4.48
C GLU A 24 -12.31 -9.55 -5.33
N GLU A 25 -13.41 -8.85 -5.57
CA GLU A 25 -13.40 -7.52 -6.17
C GLU A 25 -12.67 -6.51 -5.28
N GLY A 26 -12.90 -6.56 -3.96
CA GLY A 26 -12.17 -5.75 -2.99
C GLY A 26 -10.64 -5.94 -3.06
N LYS A 27 -10.16 -7.18 -3.23
CA LYS A 27 -8.73 -7.48 -3.44
C LYS A 27 -8.19 -6.84 -4.71
N LYS A 28 -8.91 -6.97 -5.82
CA LYS A 28 -8.51 -6.40 -7.12
C LYS A 28 -8.42 -4.88 -7.07
N LEU A 29 -9.46 -4.24 -6.53
CA LEU A 29 -9.50 -2.77 -6.37
C LEU A 29 -8.41 -2.28 -5.41
N SER A 30 -8.09 -3.05 -4.38
CA SER A 30 -7.00 -2.71 -3.44
C SER A 30 -5.64 -2.66 -4.12
N LEU A 31 -5.32 -3.67 -4.94
CA LEU A 31 -4.05 -3.71 -5.66
C LEU A 31 -3.99 -2.60 -6.72
N GLN A 32 -5.09 -2.37 -7.43
CA GLN A 32 -5.19 -1.28 -8.41
C GLN A 32 -5.02 0.10 -7.75
N LEU A 33 -5.65 0.34 -6.59
CA LEU A 33 -5.48 1.59 -5.83
C LEU A 33 -4.02 1.84 -5.47
N MET A 34 -3.31 0.82 -5.01
CA MET A 34 -1.91 0.98 -4.63
C MET A 34 -0.99 1.20 -5.84
N ASP A 35 -1.28 0.58 -6.97
CA ASP A 35 -0.60 0.84 -8.25
C ASP A 35 -0.83 2.29 -8.71
N GLU A 36 -2.08 2.79 -8.64
CA GLU A 36 -2.43 4.18 -8.96
C GLU A 36 -1.75 5.20 -8.00
N LEU A 37 -1.51 4.80 -6.74
CA LEU A 37 -0.72 5.58 -5.78
C LEU A 37 0.79 5.48 -6.01
N GLY A 38 1.24 4.66 -6.95
CA GLY A 38 2.64 4.53 -7.36
C GLY A 38 3.45 3.48 -6.57
N PHE A 39 2.79 2.62 -5.79
CA PHE A 39 3.46 1.52 -5.10
C PHE A 39 3.63 0.32 -6.03
N LYS A 40 4.87 -0.17 -6.13
CA LYS A 40 5.21 -1.34 -6.96
C LYS A 40 5.20 -2.65 -6.18
N ASP A 41 5.37 -2.57 -4.87
CA ASP A 41 5.39 -3.72 -3.99
C ASP A 41 4.40 -3.51 -2.86
N VAL A 42 3.42 -4.39 -2.81
CA VAL A 42 2.21 -4.20 -2.01
C VAL A 42 1.81 -5.54 -1.41
N SER A 43 1.45 -5.50 -0.13
CA SER A 43 0.81 -6.61 0.57
C SER A 43 -0.57 -6.21 1.08
N ILE A 44 -1.56 -7.06 0.88
CA ILE A 44 -2.85 -6.95 1.57
C ILE A 44 -2.67 -7.53 2.97
N VAL A 45 -2.65 -6.65 3.98
CA VAL A 45 -2.46 -7.02 5.39
C VAL A 45 -3.79 -7.46 6.00
N PHE A 46 -4.88 -6.83 5.58
CA PHE A 46 -6.23 -7.16 6.01
C PHE A 46 -7.21 -6.85 4.90
N ILE A 47 -8.21 -7.72 4.75
CA ILE A 47 -9.41 -7.41 3.99
C ILE A 47 -10.60 -8.11 4.62
N GLN A 48 -11.72 -7.41 4.67
CA GLN A 48 -12.98 -7.98 5.09
C GLN A 48 -14.13 -7.28 4.37
N HIS A 49 -14.88 -8.04 3.59
CA HIS A 49 -16.13 -7.57 2.98
C HIS A 49 -17.26 -7.53 4.01
N GLN A 50 -17.92 -6.38 4.14
CA GLN A 50 -19.09 -6.17 4.98
C GLN A 50 -20.01 -5.11 4.35
N GLY A 51 -21.30 -5.41 4.26
CA GLY A 51 -22.28 -4.45 3.73
C GLY A 51 -21.99 -4.06 2.28
N PRO A 52 -21.81 -2.76 1.96
CA PRO A 52 -21.66 -2.31 0.57
C PRO A 52 -20.24 -2.46 0.01
N GLY A 53 -19.28 -3.01 0.76
CA GLY A 53 -17.89 -3.03 0.35
C GLY A 53 -16.96 -3.75 1.30
N ALA A 54 -15.66 -3.47 1.21
CA ALA A 54 -14.63 -4.10 2.01
C ALA A 54 -13.75 -3.09 2.74
N ARG A 55 -13.52 -3.31 4.04
CA ARG A 55 -12.46 -2.64 4.79
C ARG A 55 -11.14 -3.31 4.45
N VAL A 56 -10.15 -2.52 4.04
CA VAL A 56 -8.85 -3.02 3.59
C VAL A 56 -7.73 -2.31 4.32
N ARG A 57 -6.66 -3.06 4.64
CA ARG A 57 -5.37 -2.52 5.06
C ARG A 57 -4.30 -3.03 4.13
N LEU A 58 -3.60 -2.11 3.49
CA LEU A 58 -2.59 -2.36 2.47
C LEU A 58 -1.26 -1.81 2.96
N ARG A 59 -0.18 -2.53 2.68
CA ARG A 59 1.18 -2.09 2.97
C ARG A 59 1.92 -1.92 1.66
N GLY A 60 2.27 -0.69 1.31
CA GLY A 60 3.13 -0.38 0.18
C GLY A 60 4.58 -0.24 0.64
N TYR A 61 5.47 -1.11 0.17
CA TYR A 61 6.89 -1.04 0.53
C TYR A 61 7.59 0.05 -0.26
N VAL A 62 8.34 0.90 0.45
CA VAL A 62 9.19 1.95 -0.12
C VAL A 62 10.60 1.42 -0.32
N TYR A 63 11.12 0.65 0.65
CA TYR A 63 12.43 0.01 0.59
C TYR A 63 12.34 -1.43 1.08
N LYS A 64 13.04 -2.35 0.40
CA LYS A 64 13.26 -3.74 0.83
C LYS A 64 14.61 -3.93 1.51
N PRO A 65 14.81 -5.04 2.25
CA PRO A 65 16.13 -5.43 2.70
C PRO A 65 17.10 -5.52 1.51
N GLY A 66 18.18 -4.73 1.55
CA GLY A 66 19.18 -4.67 0.47
C GLY A 66 18.97 -3.56 -0.58
N ASP A 67 17.92 -2.75 -0.45
CA ASP A 67 17.70 -1.61 -1.35
C ASP A 67 18.63 -0.43 -1.07
N ARG A 68 18.66 0.51 -2.03
CA ARG A 68 19.29 1.83 -1.82
C ARG A 68 18.33 2.74 -1.05
N TYR A 69 18.58 2.89 0.23
CA TYR A 69 17.79 3.73 1.12
C TYR A 69 18.03 5.23 0.86
N GLY A 70 16.98 5.96 0.51
CA GLY A 70 17.06 7.41 0.25
C GLY A 70 17.41 8.25 1.49
N TRP A 71 17.17 7.71 2.68
CA TRP A 71 17.52 8.33 3.96
C TRP A 71 18.94 7.98 4.44
N LEU A 72 19.57 6.91 3.93
CA LEU A 72 20.87 6.44 4.44
C LEU A 72 22.07 7.16 3.79
N ASN A 73 21.92 7.63 2.54
CA ASN A 73 23.02 8.20 1.75
C ASN A 73 22.94 9.72 1.57
N LYS A 74 22.29 10.42 2.50
CA LYS A 74 22.29 11.89 2.53
C LYS A 74 23.12 12.33 3.73
N GLU A 75 24.40 12.59 3.45
CA GLU A 75 25.45 13.21 4.28
C GLU A 75 25.19 13.29 5.79
#